data_AF-A0A4D4K2M2-F1
#
_entry.id   AF-A0A4D4K2M2-F1
#
_cell.length_a   1.000
_cell.length_b   1.000
_cell.length_c   1.000
_cell.angle_alpha   90.00
_cell.angle_beta   90.00
_cell.angle_gamma   90.00
#
_symmetry.space_group_name_H-M   'P 1'
#
loop_
_entity.id
_entity.type
_entity.pdbx_description
1 polymer ?
#
loop_
_entity_poly.entity_id
_entity_poly.type
_entity_poly.pdbx_seq_one_letter_code
_entity_poly.pdbx_strand_id
1 'polypeptide(L)'
;MTTAAHSDHRPQPLWQPGADRIARSRLTAFHAWAAERHGAPAPIEDDPAAGYAALHRWSVEELETFWQAVAEWFEVRFTTPYERVLADATMPGARWFPGATLNYAEHALRAAEDPARADEPALLHVDETNDPRPVGWAELRGQVGAVAAELRRLGVRPGDRVSGYVPNIPQATVALLATAAVGAVWTSCAPDFGARSVLDRFQQVEPVVLFTIDGYRYGGKTHDRTASVAELRAELPSLRAVVHIPLLDTPAPRARSSGTTSCANRWSRSSSRCPSTTPCGCSTPPAPPACPRRSSSPRAASCSNTSSSSASTATSAPAPASSGTPPPAG
;
A
#
# COMPACT_ATOMS: atom_id res chain seq x y z
N MET A 1 26.98 -16.93 -59.71
CA MET A 1 26.93 -17.14 -58.24
C MET A 1 25.73 -16.39 -57.74
N THR A 2 24.62 -17.09 -57.50
CA THR A 2 23.38 -16.49 -57.01
C THR A 2 23.29 -16.83 -55.53
N THR A 3 23.49 -15.81 -54.69
CA THR A 3 23.37 -15.92 -53.23
C THR A 3 21.93 -16.29 -52.90
N ALA A 4 21.72 -17.49 -52.34
CA ALA A 4 20.41 -17.92 -51.89
C ALA A 4 19.92 -16.99 -50.77
N ALA A 5 18.72 -16.43 -50.96
CA ALA A 5 18.05 -15.62 -49.96
C ALA A 5 17.87 -16.43 -48.68
N HIS A 6 18.33 -15.88 -47.55
CA HIS A 6 17.99 -16.42 -46.23
C HIS A 6 16.47 -16.33 -46.09
N SER A 7 15.80 -17.49 -46.08
CA SER A 7 14.37 -17.56 -45.78
C SER A 7 14.15 -16.98 -44.38
N ASP A 8 13.39 -15.90 -44.32
CA ASP A 8 13.04 -15.14 -43.12
C ASP A 8 12.16 -16.01 -42.19
N HIS A 9 12.80 -16.94 -41.48
CA HIS A 9 12.13 -17.86 -40.56
C HIS A 9 11.75 -17.11 -39.29
N ARG A 10 10.71 -16.27 -39.37
CA ARG A 10 10.10 -15.70 -38.17
C ARG A 10 9.60 -16.85 -37.30
N PRO A 11 10.02 -16.93 -36.03
CA PRO A 11 9.59 -18.03 -35.16
C PRO A 11 8.07 -17.99 -35.02
N GLN A 12 7.41 -19.13 -35.27
CA GLN A 12 5.97 -19.23 -35.09
C GLN A 12 5.66 -19.08 -33.59
N PRO A 13 4.80 -18.12 -33.20
CA PRO A 13 4.45 -17.95 -31.80
C PRO A 13 3.64 -19.15 -31.30
N LEU A 14 3.90 -19.57 -30.07
CA LEU A 14 3.12 -20.63 -29.41
C LEU A 14 1.67 -20.20 -29.15
N TRP A 15 1.45 -18.90 -28.94
CA TRP A 15 0.15 -18.32 -28.67
C TRP A 15 0.15 -16.83 -29.05
N GLN A 16 -1.00 -16.33 -29.50
CA GLN A 16 -1.21 -14.92 -29.77
C GLN A 16 -2.56 -14.48 -29.20
N PRO A 17 -2.63 -13.32 -28.52
CA PRO A 17 -3.90 -12.79 -28.04
C PRO A 17 -4.80 -12.39 -29.22
N GLY A 18 -6.08 -12.76 -29.16
CA GLY A 18 -7.08 -12.25 -30.12
C GLY A 18 -7.37 -10.76 -29.91
N ALA A 19 -7.88 -10.09 -30.95
CA ALA A 19 -8.15 -8.66 -30.97
C ALA A 19 -9.00 -8.18 -29.77
N ASP A 20 -10.07 -8.88 -29.43
CA ASP A 20 -10.95 -8.54 -28.30
C ASP A 20 -10.24 -8.54 -26.94
N ARG A 21 -9.22 -9.38 -26.77
CA ARG A 21 -8.41 -9.44 -25.55
C ARG A 21 -7.46 -8.24 -25.48
N ILE A 22 -6.88 -7.86 -26.61
CA ILE A 22 -6.01 -6.68 -26.73
C ILE A 22 -6.83 -5.42 -26.44
N ALA A 23 -7.98 -5.25 -27.11
CA ALA A 23 -8.83 -4.07 -26.98
C ALA A 23 -9.33 -3.85 -25.54
N ARG A 24 -9.71 -4.93 -24.82
CA ARG A 24 -10.21 -4.84 -23.42
C ARG A 24 -9.10 -4.83 -22.36
N SER A 25 -7.83 -4.84 -22.75
CA SER A 25 -6.75 -4.84 -21.77
C SER A 25 -6.63 -3.49 -21.08
N ARG A 26 -6.35 -3.50 -19.77
CA ARG A 26 -6.09 -2.24 -19.02
C ARG A 26 -4.84 -1.52 -19.51
N LEU A 27 -3.89 -2.25 -20.11
CA LEU A 27 -2.69 -1.67 -20.71
C LEU A 27 -3.03 -0.87 -21.97
N THR A 28 -3.93 -1.36 -22.82
CA THR A 28 -4.42 -0.61 -24.00
C THR A 28 -5.16 0.65 -23.57
N ALA A 29 -6.00 0.56 -22.53
CA ALA A 29 -6.67 1.72 -21.96
C ALA A 29 -5.69 2.76 -21.42
N PHE A 30 -4.67 2.34 -20.66
CA PHE A 30 -3.60 3.21 -20.19
C PHE A 30 -2.80 3.83 -21.35
N HIS A 31 -2.47 3.05 -22.38
CA HIS A 31 -1.71 3.52 -23.55
C HIS A 31 -2.45 4.65 -24.26
N ALA A 32 -3.74 4.47 -24.57
CA ALA A 32 -4.56 5.50 -25.19
C ALA A 32 -4.68 6.75 -24.31
N TRP A 33 -4.91 6.57 -23.01
CA TRP A 33 -5.00 7.66 -22.04
C TRP A 33 -3.68 8.44 -21.90
N ALA A 34 -2.54 7.75 -21.89
CA ALA A 34 -1.21 8.37 -21.80
C ALA A 34 -0.84 9.11 -23.09
N ALA A 35 -1.28 8.60 -24.25
CA ALA A 35 -1.12 9.31 -25.51
C ALA A 35 -1.90 10.63 -25.52
N GLU A 36 -3.15 10.61 -25.03
CA GLU A 36 -4.01 11.78 -24.94
C GLU A 36 -3.49 12.84 -23.95
N ARG A 37 -3.04 12.43 -22.76
CA ARG A 37 -2.72 13.36 -21.65
C ARG A 37 -1.25 13.66 -21.44
N HIS A 38 -0.37 12.75 -21.82
CA HIS A 38 1.07 12.81 -21.51
C HIS A 38 1.97 12.74 -22.75
N GLY A 39 1.39 12.78 -23.95
CA GLY A 39 2.15 12.80 -25.20
C GLY A 39 2.87 11.48 -25.52
N ALA A 40 2.42 10.36 -24.95
CA ALA A 40 2.89 9.04 -25.37
C ALA A 40 2.53 8.77 -26.85
N PRO A 41 3.24 7.88 -27.56
CA PRO A 41 2.82 7.46 -28.89
C PRO A 41 1.40 6.89 -28.86
N ALA A 42 0.63 7.13 -29.91
CA ALA A 42 -0.71 6.56 -30.02
C ALA A 42 -0.63 5.03 -30.22
N PRO A 43 -1.61 4.26 -29.70
CA PRO A 43 -1.75 2.85 -30.03
C PRO A 43 -1.82 2.62 -31.55
N ILE A 44 -1.18 1.54 -32.02
CA ILE A 44 -1.24 1.11 -33.42
C ILE A 44 -2.23 -0.06 -33.49
N GLU A 45 -3.43 0.19 -34.00
CA GLU A 45 -4.52 -0.80 -34.02
C GLU A 45 -4.17 -2.04 -34.86
N ASP A 46 -3.55 -1.83 -36.03
CA ASP A 46 -3.17 -2.89 -36.97
C ASP A 46 -1.90 -3.65 -36.55
N ASP A 47 -1.11 -3.10 -35.64
CA ASP A 47 0.09 -3.74 -35.10
C ASP A 47 0.26 -3.44 -33.60
N PRO A 48 -0.50 -4.14 -32.72
CA PRO A 48 -0.42 -3.94 -31.28
C PRO A 48 0.96 -4.24 -30.68
N ALA A 49 1.77 -5.08 -31.34
CA ALA A 49 3.12 -5.39 -30.91
C ALA A 49 4.05 -4.19 -31.13
N ALA A 50 3.98 -3.57 -32.31
CA ALA A 50 4.67 -2.30 -32.56
C ALA A 50 4.15 -1.18 -31.65
N GLY A 51 2.84 -1.14 -31.39
CA GLY A 51 2.24 -0.20 -30.43
C GLY A 51 2.83 -0.35 -29.03
N TYR A 52 2.90 -1.58 -28.49
CA TYR A 52 3.53 -1.82 -27.19
C TYR A 52 5.02 -1.48 -27.19
N ALA A 53 5.75 -1.82 -28.25
CA ALA A 53 7.17 -1.49 -28.38
C ALA A 53 7.41 0.03 -28.38
N ALA A 54 6.51 0.82 -28.99
CA ALA A 54 6.56 2.28 -28.97
C ALA A 54 6.28 2.83 -27.56
N LEU A 55 5.22 2.34 -26.88
CA LEU A 55 4.92 2.72 -25.50
C LEU A 55 6.09 2.40 -24.55
N HIS A 56 6.67 1.21 -24.68
CA HIS A 56 7.82 0.81 -23.88
C HIS A 56 9.02 1.74 -24.12
N ARG A 57 9.34 2.06 -25.38
CA ARG A 57 10.42 2.99 -25.69
C ARG A 57 10.18 4.36 -25.05
N TRP A 58 8.97 4.89 -25.20
CA TRP A 58 8.58 6.14 -24.52
C TRP A 58 8.71 6.04 -23.00
N SER A 59 8.33 4.92 -22.37
CA SER A 59 8.45 4.75 -20.91
C SER A 59 9.89 4.78 -20.39
N VAL A 60 10.86 4.51 -21.26
CA VAL A 60 12.29 4.50 -20.94
C VAL A 60 12.95 5.84 -21.30
N GLU A 61 12.61 6.41 -22.45
CA GLU A 61 13.16 7.68 -22.93
C GLU A 61 12.56 8.88 -22.20
N GLU A 62 11.26 8.87 -21.92
CA GLU A 62 10.51 9.91 -21.22
C GLU A 62 10.15 9.49 -19.79
N LEU A 63 11.16 9.06 -19.05
CA LEU A 63 11.01 8.36 -17.76
C LEU A 63 10.23 9.14 -16.71
N GLU A 64 10.51 10.45 -16.53
CA GLU A 64 9.76 11.29 -15.58
C GLU A 64 8.28 11.40 -15.97
N THR A 65 8.00 11.65 -17.25
CA THR A 65 6.64 11.76 -17.77
C THR A 65 5.86 10.45 -17.62
N PHE A 66 6.51 9.32 -17.89
CA PHE A 66 5.91 8.00 -17.71
C PHE A 66 5.52 7.73 -16.26
N TRP A 67 6.42 7.97 -15.30
CA TRP A 67 6.12 7.72 -13.89
C TRP A 67 5.11 8.71 -13.30
N GLN A 68 5.06 9.94 -13.81
CA GLN A 68 3.95 10.86 -13.54
C GLN A 68 2.63 10.27 -14.05
N ALA A 69 2.58 9.82 -15.31
CA ALA A 69 1.40 9.23 -15.93
C ALA A 69 0.91 7.99 -15.15
N VAL A 70 1.82 7.14 -14.68
CA VAL A 70 1.50 5.99 -13.81
C VAL A 70 0.89 6.45 -12.49
N ALA A 71 1.51 7.43 -11.83
CA ALA A 71 1.00 7.96 -10.56
C ALA A 71 -0.40 8.56 -10.71
N GLU A 72 -0.66 9.27 -11.81
CA GLU A 72 -1.98 9.86 -12.11
C GLU A 72 -3.02 8.79 -12.49
N TRP A 73 -2.67 7.83 -13.35
CA TRP A 73 -3.57 6.75 -13.77
C TRP A 73 -4.06 5.88 -12.60
N PHE A 74 -3.16 5.57 -11.66
CA PHE A 74 -3.52 4.85 -10.44
C PHE A 74 -4.00 5.78 -9.31
N GLU A 75 -4.14 7.08 -9.60
CA GLU A 75 -4.59 8.10 -8.67
C GLU A 75 -3.81 8.04 -7.35
N VAL A 76 -2.48 7.92 -7.40
CA VAL A 76 -1.61 7.91 -6.22
C VAL A 76 -1.79 9.24 -5.48
N ARG A 77 -2.32 9.14 -4.26
CA ARG A 77 -2.59 10.30 -3.40
C ARG A 77 -1.33 10.62 -2.59
N PHE A 78 -0.65 11.68 -2.98
CA PHE A 78 0.43 12.25 -2.19
C PHE A 78 -0.16 13.25 -1.18
N THR A 79 0.10 13.03 0.11
CA THR A 79 -0.32 13.96 1.18
C THR A 79 0.46 15.28 1.09
N THR A 80 1.76 15.18 0.83
CA THR A 80 2.62 16.31 0.44
C THR A 80 2.98 16.10 -1.03
N PRO A 81 2.85 17.10 -1.91
CA PRO A 81 3.21 16.96 -3.32
C PRO A 81 4.72 16.71 -3.48
N TYR A 82 5.10 16.03 -4.57
CA TYR A 82 6.51 15.90 -4.95
C TYR A 82 7.01 17.19 -5.60
N GLU A 83 8.31 17.46 -5.47
CA GLU A 83 8.99 18.57 -6.16
C GLU A 83 9.29 18.21 -7.61
N ARG A 84 9.65 16.94 -7.85
CA ARG A 84 10.03 16.37 -9.14
C ARG A 84 9.75 14.86 -9.15
N VAL A 85 9.60 14.24 -10.31
CA VAL A 85 9.40 12.79 -10.41
C VAL A 85 10.71 12.04 -10.17
N LEU A 86 11.79 12.41 -10.84
CA LEU A 86 13.11 11.82 -10.66
C LEU A 86 14.16 12.92 -10.54
N ALA A 87 14.71 13.08 -9.33
CA ALA A 87 15.73 14.11 -9.09
C ALA A 87 17.15 13.66 -9.40
N ASP A 88 17.43 12.36 -9.24
CA ASP A 88 18.72 11.75 -9.55
C ASP A 88 18.49 10.32 -10.05
N ALA A 89 19.00 10.01 -11.23
CA ALA A 89 18.87 8.71 -11.88
C ALA A 89 20.09 7.79 -11.65
N THR A 90 21.14 8.27 -10.98
CA THR A 90 22.36 7.49 -10.73
C THR A 90 22.06 6.32 -9.79
N MET A 91 22.74 5.18 -10.03
CA MET A 91 22.50 3.94 -9.30
C MET A 91 23.77 3.41 -8.63
N PRO A 92 23.69 2.88 -7.39
CA PRO A 92 22.52 2.88 -6.51
C PRO A 92 22.26 4.27 -5.90
N GLY A 93 21.01 4.52 -5.47
CA GLY A 93 20.65 5.78 -4.80
C GLY A 93 19.73 6.71 -5.57
N ALA A 94 19.13 6.25 -6.67
CA ALA A 94 18.16 7.02 -7.44
C ALA A 94 17.06 7.61 -6.55
N ARG A 95 16.73 8.89 -6.78
CA ARG A 95 15.84 9.68 -5.92
C ARG A 95 14.52 9.97 -6.62
N TRP A 96 13.52 9.15 -6.32
CA TRP A 96 12.16 9.25 -6.83
C TRP A 96 11.27 10.10 -5.93
N PHE A 97 10.43 10.94 -6.54
CA PHE A 97 9.41 11.76 -5.90
C PHE A 97 9.87 12.49 -4.62
N PRO A 98 11.04 13.17 -4.60
CA PRO A 98 11.46 13.91 -3.41
C PRO A 98 10.43 14.95 -2.98
N GLY A 99 10.33 15.15 -1.66
CA GLY A 99 9.35 16.04 -1.03
C GLY A 99 7.98 15.39 -0.85
N ALA A 100 7.63 14.38 -1.64
CA ALA A 100 6.33 13.74 -1.49
C ALA A 100 6.24 12.89 -0.22
N THR A 101 5.04 12.86 0.34
CA THR A 101 4.68 11.94 1.42
C THR A 101 3.42 11.17 1.02
N LEU A 102 3.35 9.89 1.41
CA LEU A 102 2.21 9.01 1.17
C LEU A 102 2.19 7.89 2.20
N ASN A 103 1.10 7.11 2.24
CA ASN A 103 1.04 5.87 3.00
C ASN A 103 0.57 4.69 2.14
N TYR A 104 1.34 3.60 2.15
CA TYR A 104 1.01 2.39 1.39
C TYR A 104 -0.33 1.77 1.83
N ALA A 105 -0.58 1.66 3.14
CA ALA A 105 -1.79 1.04 3.66
C ALA A 105 -3.04 1.88 3.37
N GLU A 106 -2.91 3.20 3.39
CA GLU A 106 -3.98 4.12 2.96
C GLU A 106 -4.38 3.86 1.50
N HIS A 107 -3.41 3.78 0.59
CA HIS A 107 -3.69 3.50 -0.81
C HIS A 107 -4.28 2.09 -1.01
N ALA A 108 -3.70 1.08 -0.35
CA ALA A 108 -4.15 -0.31 -0.45
C ALA A 108 -5.59 -0.52 0.07
N LEU A 109 -6.02 0.26 1.07
CA LEU A 109 -7.35 0.17 1.69
C LEU A 109 -8.36 1.19 1.13
N ARG A 110 -8.03 1.88 0.03
CA ARG A 110 -8.92 2.87 -0.60
C ARG A 110 -10.28 2.31 -0.98
N ALA A 111 -10.34 1.06 -1.42
CA ALA A 111 -11.60 0.42 -1.80
C ALA A 111 -12.63 0.39 -0.64
N ALA A 112 -12.15 0.36 0.61
CA ALA A 112 -13.00 0.43 1.79
C ALA A 112 -13.58 1.83 2.08
N GLU A 113 -13.16 2.87 1.35
CA GLU A 113 -13.73 4.23 1.46
C GLU A 113 -15.07 4.36 0.75
N ASP A 114 -15.32 3.51 -0.24
CA ASP A 114 -16.59 3.43 -0.93
C ASP A 114 -17.55 2.54 -0.12
N PRO A 115 -18.63 3.10 0.48
CA PRO A 115 -19.60 2.30 1.23
C PRO A 115 -20.25 1.20 0.40
N ALA A 116 -20.36 1.36 -0.93
CA ALA A 116 -20.92 0.34 -1.81
C ALA A 116 -20.03 -0.91 -1.90
N ARG A 117 -18.74 -0.77 -1.58
CA ARG A 117 -17.73 -1.85 -1.64
C ARG A 117 -17.33 -2.38 -0.27
N ALA A 118 -17.94 -1.87 0.79
CA ALA A 118 -17.61 -2.21 2.18
C ALA A 118 -17.62 -3.72 2.45
N ASP A 119 -18.64 -4.42 1.92
CA ASP A 119 -18.84 -5.86 2.10
C ASP A 119 -18.26 -6.71 0.97
N GLU A 120 -17.70 -6.09 -0.08
CA GLU A 120 -16.98 -6.84 -1.13
C GLU A 120 -15.75 -7.52 -0.52
N PRO A 121 -15.44 -8.77 -0.91
CA PRO A 121 -14.29 -9.49 -0.39
C PRO A 121 -12.99 -8.79 -0.80
N ALA A 122 -12.24 -8.31 0.20
CA ALA A 122 -10.87 -7.83 0.04
C ALA A 122 -9.89 -9.00 0.05
N LEU A 123 -10.11 -9.97 0.94
CA LEU A 123 -9.34 -11.21 1.04
C LEU A 123 -10.29 -12.39 0.90
N LEU A 124 -9.84 -13.40 0.15
CA LEU A 124 -10.41 -14.75 0.18
C LEU A 124 -9.32 -15.66 0.72
N HIS A 125 -9.51 -16.16 1.95
CA HIS A 125 -8.54 -17.03 2.58
C HIS A 125 -9.08 -18.45 2.66
N VAL A 126 -8.19 -19.42 2.45
CA VAL A 126 -8.52 -20.85 2.44
C VAL A 126 -7.40 -21.60 3.15
N ASP A 127 -7.76 -22.68 3.83
CA ASP A 127 -6.83 -23.62 4.44
C ASP A 127 -7.08 -25.04 3.89
N GLU A 128 -6.45 -26.07 4.44
CA GLU A 128 -6.56 -27.45 3.93
C GLU A 128 -7.97 -28.04 4.01
N THR A 129 -8.93 -27.37 4.66
CA THR A 129 -10.35 -27.75 4.61
C THR A 129 -11.02 -27.41 3.28
N ASN A 130 -10.35 -26.62 2.42
CA ASN A 130 -10.86 -26.15 1.13
C ASN A 130 -12.19 -25.40 1.22
N ASP A 131 -12.41 -24.68 2.32
CA ASP A 131 -13.55 -23.78 2.54
C ASP A 131 -13.09 -22.31 2.50
N PRO A 132 -13.20 -21.62 1.34
CA PRO A 132 -12.79 -20.23 1.22
C PRO A 132 -13.69 -19.31 2.04
N ARG A 133 -13.07 -18.46 2.86
CA ARG A 133 -13.76 -17.48 3.71
C ARG A 133 -13.39 -16.05 3.31
N PRO A 134 -14.38 -15.17 3.10
CA PRO A 134 -14.12 -13.78 2.76
C PRO A 134 -13.79 -12.95 4.00
N VAL A 135 -12.97 -11.92 3.79
CA VAL A 135 -12.85 -10.75 4.68
C VAL A 135 -13.22 -9.53 3.84
N GLY A 136 -14.28 -8.82 4.23
CA GLY A 136 -14.75 -7.63 3.53
C GLY A 136 -13.77 -6.46 3.64
N TRP A 137 -13.83 -5.50 2.72
CA TRP A 137 -13.00 -4.29 2.76
C TRP A 137 -13.14 -3.49 4.05
N ALA A 138 -14.36 -3.28 4.53
CA ALA A 138 -14.62 -2.55 5.78
C ALA A 138 -14.08 -3.30 7.01
N GLU A 139 -14.25 -4.62 7.04
CA GLU A 139 -13.69 -5.46 8.10
C GLU A 139 -12.16 -5.40 8.09
N LEU A 140 -11.54 -5.56 6.91
CA LEU A 140 -10.08 -5.49 6.76
C LEU A 140 -9.55 -4.14 7.26
N ARG A 141 -10.16 -3.03 6.83
CA ARG A 141 -9.78 -1.67 7.28
C ARG A 141 -9.95 -1.51 8.79
N GLY A 142 -11.02 -2.04 9.37
CA GLY A 142 -11.26 -2.05 10.82
C GLY A 142 -10.19 -2.81 11.60
N GLN A 143 -9.85 -4.02 11.15
CA GLN A 143 -8.80 -4.83 11.77
C GLN A 143 -7.41 -4.15 11.66
N VAL A 144 -7.07 -3.60 10.48
CA VAL A 144 -5.82 -2.84 10.28
C VAL A 144 -5.76 -1.62 11.21
N GLY A 145 -6.86 -0.86 11.31
CA GLY A 145 -6.94 0.30 12.20
C GLY A 145 -6.74 -0.07 13.68
N ALA A 146 -7.35 -1.17 14.12
CA ALA A 146 -7.21 -1.67 15.49
C ALA A 146 -5.76 -2.10 15.80
N VAL A 147 -5.14 -2.89 14.93
CA VAL A 147 -3.75 -3.33 15.11
C VAL A 147 -2.78 -2.13 15.03
N ALA A 148 -2.99 -1.19 14.11
CA ALA A 148 -2.17 0.01 14.01
C ALA A 148 -2.27 0.90 15.26
N ALA A 149 -3.47 1.06 15.83
CA ALA A 149 -3.66 1.78 17.10
C ALA A 149 -2.90 1.10 18.25
N GLU A 150 -2.94 -0.22 18.30
CA GLU A 150 -2.23 -0.99 19.32
C GLU A 150 -0.71 -0.93 19.15
N LEU A 151 -0.18 -0.98 17.92
CA LEU A 151 1.24 -0.77 17.67
C LEU A 151 1.71 0.61 18.15
N ARG A 152 0.92 1.66 17.92
CA ARG A 152 1.20 3.00 18.48
C ARG A 152 1.17 2.99 20.01
N ARG A 153 0.21 2.31 20.64
CA ARG A 153 0.11 2.17 22.10
C ARG A 153 1.32 1.45 22.69
N LEU A 154 1.82 0.43 21.99
CA LEU A 154 3.06 -0.26 22.31
C LEU A 154 4.31 0.59 22.04
N GLY A 155 4.18 1.82 21.52
CA GLY A 155 5.27 2.74 21.27
C GLY A 155 6.08 2.43 20.02
N VAL A 156 5.49 1.79 19.01
CA VAL A 156 6.11 1.64 17.68
C VAL A 156 6.11 2.99 16.96
N ARG A 157 7.26 3.36 16.39
CA ARG A 157 7.47 4.62 15.67
C ARG A 157 7.83 4.38 14.19
N PRO A 158 7.71 5.39 13.31
CA PRO A 158 8.21 5.27 11.95
C PRO A 158 9.69 4.85 11.92
N GLY A 159 10.03 3.85 11.10
CA GLY A 159 11.37 3.27 11.02
C GLY A 159 11.68 2.13 12.01
N ASP A 160 10.83 1.89 13.01
CA ASP A 160 10.93 0.68 13.85
C ASP A 160 10.64 -0.58 13.02
N ARG A 161 11.29 -1.70 13.35
CA ARG A 161 11.05 -2.97 12.65
C ARG A 161 10.00 -3.80 13.40
N VAL A 162 9.00 -4.26 12.66
CA VAL A 162 7.97 -5.18 13.15
C VAL A 162 8.14 -6.49 12.38
N SER A 163 8.36 -7.57 13.12
CA SER A 163 8.64 -8.89 12.57
C SER A 163 7.41 -9.80 12.61
N GLY A 164 7.29 -10.69 11.62
CA GLY A 164 6.24 -11.71 11.54
C GLY A 164 6.82 -13.10 11.35
N TYR A 165 6.52 -14.01 12.27
CA TYR A 165 6.71 -15.46 12.12
C TYR A 165 5.32 -16.10 11.93
N VAL A 166 4.79 -15.94 10.72
CA VAL A 166 3.37 -16.17 10.40
C VAL A 166 3.22 -16.89 9.06
N PRO A 167 2.27 -17.83 8.91
CA PRO A 167 1.95 -18.45 7.62
C PRO A 167 1.13 -17.51 6.73
N ASN A 168 0.74 -17.99 5.54
CA ASN A 168 -0.17 -17.26 4.65
C ASN A 168 -1.62 -17.30 5.20
N ILE A 169 -1.95 -16.33 6.05
CA ILE A 169 -3.25 -16.16 6.72
C ILE A 169 -3.67 -14.68 6.66
N PRO A 170 -4.97 -14.35 6.78
CA PRO A 170 -5.42 -12.94 6.71
C PRO A 170 -4.77 -12.05 7.78
N GLN A 171 -4.44 -12.61 8.94
CA GLN A 171 -3.73 -11.89 10.01
C GLN A 171 -2.34 -11.40 9.57
N ALA A 172 -1.65 -12.11 8.67
CA ALA A 172 -0.37 -11.67 8.14
C ALA A 172 -0.53 -10.40 7.30
N THR A 173 -1.56 -10.35 6.44
CA THR A 173 -1.90 -9.16 5.65
C THR A 173 -2.26 -7.98 6.54
N VAL A 174 -3.09 -8.20 7.57
CA VAL A 174 -3.47 -7.14 8.51
C VAL A 174 -2.24 -6.65 9.29
N ALA A 175 -1.34 -7.53 9.73
CA ALA A 175 -0.12 -7.15 10.44
C ALA A 175 0.82 -6.31 9.56
N LEU A 176 1.00 -6.68 8.29
CA LEU A 176 1.79 -5.92 7.32
C LEU A 176 1.18 -4.53 7.09
N LEU A 177 -0.12 -4.46 6.79
CA LEU A 177 -0.80 -3.20 6.51
C LEU A 177 -0.82 -2.29 7.74
N ALA A 178 -1.02 -2.84 8.95
CA ALA A 178 -0.96 -2.07 10.18
C ALA A 178 0.45 -1.55 10.46
N THR A 179 1.49 -2.33 10.16
CA THR A 179 2.89 -1.91 10.25
C THR A 179 3.17 -0.74 9.29
N ALA A 180 2.74 -0.85 8.03
CA ALA A 180 2.87 0.22 7.05
C ALA A 180 2.06 1.48 7.44
N ALA A 181 0.87 1.30 8.04
CA ALA A 181 0.02 2.41 8.50
C ALA A 181 0.65 3.24 9.64
N VAL A 182 1.58 2.67 10.41
CA VAL A 182 2.32 3.39 11.45
C VAL A 182 3.71 3.86 10.98
N GLY A 183 4.05 3.64 9.71
CA GLY A 183 5.36 3.99 9.13
C GLY A 183 6.51 3.07 9.60
N ALA A 184 6.19 1.96 10.25
CA ALA A 184 7.17 0.95 10.63
C ALA A 184 7.55 0.07 9.44
N VAL A 185 8.65 -0.67 9.58
CA VAL A 185 9.21 -1.54 8.55
C VAL A 185 8.83 -2.98 8.85
N TRP A 186 8.08 -3.60 7.93
CA TRP A 186 7.69 -5.00 8.04
C TRP A 186 8.82 -5.94 7.59
N THR A 187 9.06 -7.00 8.35
CA THR A 187 9.92 -8.13 7.97
C THR A 187 9.25 -9.44 8.38
N SER A 188 9.41 -10.51 7.61
CA SER A 188 8.72 -11.77 7.93
C SER A 188 9.48 -13.02 7.50
N CYS A 189 9.21 -14.12 8.21
CA CYS A 189 9.62 -15.48 7.88
C CYS A 189 8.43 -16.42 8.01
N ALA A 190 8.34 -17.41 7.13
CA ALA A 190 7.32 -18.45 7.20
C ALA A 190 7.63 -19.44 8.34
N PRO A 191 6.60 -20.08 8.94
CA PRO A 191 6.77 -20.90 10.14
C PRO A 191 7.33 -22.31 9.90
N ASP A 192 7.62 -22.65 8.65
CA ASP A 192 8.38 -23.84 8.26
C ASP A 192 9.89 -23.67 8.44
N PHE A 193 10.38 -22.44 8.65
CA PHE A 193 11.78 -22.17 8.96
C PHE A 193 12.11 -22.57 10.40
N GLY A 194 13.26 -23.21 10.61
CA GLY A 194 13.79 -23.43 11.96
C GLY A 194 14.18 -22.11 12.64
N ALA A 195 14.16 -22.09 13.98
CA ALA A 195 14.42 -20.90 14.78
C ALA A 195 15.73 -20.20 14.41
N ARG A 196 16.84 -20.95 14.26
CA ARG A 196 18.14 -20.41 13.84
C ARG A 196 18.08 -19.62 12.53
N SER A 197 17.41 -20.14 11.50
CA SER A 197 17.28 -19.47 10.20
C SER A 197 16.51 -18.15 10.29
N VAL A 198 15.57 -18.07 11.23
CA VAL A 198 14.80 -16.86 11.51
C VAL A 198 15.65 -15.85 12.30
N LEU A 199 16.41 -16.32 13.29
CA LEU A 199 17.31 -15.48 14.10
C LEU A 199 18.38 -14.81 13.23
N ASP A 200 19.00 -15.57 12.32
CA ASP A 200 20.01 -15.04 11.39
C ASP A 200 19.49 -13.85 10.56
N ARG A 201 18.16 -13.74 10.35
CA ARG A 201 17.52 -12.63 9.65
C ARG A 201 17.08 -11.52 10.59
N PHE A 202 16.38 -11.87 11.67
CA PHE A 202 15.75 -10.90 12.56
C PHE A 202 16.77 -10.20 13.47
N GLN A 203 17.87 -10.85 13.86
CA GLN A 203 18.90 -10.20 14.67
C GLN A 203 19.59 -9.05 13.92
N GLN A 204 19.73 -9.13 12.60
CA GLN A 204 20.34 -8.07 11.79
C GLN A 204 19.51 -6.77 11.75
N VAL A 205 18.20 -6.88 11.97
CA VAL A 205 17.26 -5.76 11.84
C VAL A 205 16.60 -5.39 13.17
N GLU A 206 16.93 -6.06 14.27
CA GLU A 206 16.51 -5.73 15.65
C GLU A 206 15.03 -5.29 15.76
N PRO A 207 14.07 -6.20 15.51
CA PRO A 207 12.66 -5.85 15.59
C PRO A 207 12.22 -5.55 17.02
N VAL A 208 11.26 -4.65 17.16
CA VAL A 208 10.67 -4.26 18.45
C VAL A 208 9.37 -4.99 18.75
N VAL A 209 8.71 -5.55 17.75
CA VAL A 209 7.48 -6.35 17.88
C VAL A 209 7.61 -7.62 17.04
N LEU A 210 7.11 -8.74 17.57
CA LEU A 210 7.00 -10.02 16.87
C LEU A 210 5.53 -10.47 16.82
N PHE A 211 4.95 -10.57 15.64
CA PHE A 211 3.71 -11.33 15.40
C PHE A 211 4.06 -12.79 15.19
N THR A 212 3.41 -13.70 15.90
CA THR A 212 3.73 -15.13 15.83
C THR A 212 2.52 -16.01 16.09
N ILE A 213 2.58 -17.24 15.58
CA ILE A 213 1.59 -18.29 15.79
C ILE A 213 2.03 -19.31 16.85
N ASP A 214 1.13 -20.20 17.27
CA ASP A 214 1.45 -21.42 18.03
C ASP A 214 1.89 -22.59 17.16
N GLY A 215 1.40 -22.66 15.93
CA GLY A 215 1.71 -23.71 14.98
C GLY A 215 0.79 -23.63 13.77
N TYR A 216 0.90 -24.57 12.84
CA TYR A 216 0.11 -24.57 11.61
C TYR A 216 -0.20 -25.99 11.15
N ARG A 217 -1.13 -26.12 10.19
CA ARG A 217 -1.46 -27.40 9.55
C ARG A 217 -0.93 -27.41 8.12
N TYR A 218 -0.27 -28.49 7.74
CA TYR A 218 0.25 -28.70 6.39
C TYR A 218 0.41 -30.19 6.08
N GLY A 219 -0.05 -30.62 4.92
CA GLY A 219 -0.09 -32.02 4.49
C GLY A 219 -0.96 -32.89 5.39
N GLY A 220 -2.06 -32.34 5.93
CA GLY A 220 -2.93 -33.02 6.90
C GLY A 220 -2.29 -33.26 8.27
N LYS A 221 -1.11 -32.68 8.54
CA LYS A 221 -0.37 -32.82 9.80
C LYS A 221 -0.33 -31.51 10.56
N THR A 222 -0.35 -31.61 11.89
CA THR A 222 -0.15 -30.47 12.78
C THR A 222 1.34 -30.28 13.06
N HIS A 223 1.81 -29.04 12.89
CA HIS A 223 3.18 -28.63 13.14
C HIS A 223 3.21 -27.62 14.29
N ASP A 224 3.58 -28.08 15.49
CA ASP A 224 3.77 -27.23 16.66
C ASP A 224 5.03 -26.36 16.49
N ARG A 225 4.92 -25.08 16.83
CA ARG A 225 6.02 -24.10 16.79
C ARG A 225 6.22 -23.36 18.11
N THR A 226 5.53 -23.75 19.18
CA THR A 226 5.64 -23.12 20.50
C THR A 226 7.09 -23.08 21.02
N ALA A 227 7.85 -24.17 20.85
CA ALA A 227 9.27 -24.24 21.23
C ALA A 227 10.13 -23.26 20.42
N SER A 228 9.96 -23.23 19.10
CA SER A 228 10.67 -22.27 18.23
C SER A 228 10.33 -20.83 18.61
N VAL A 229 9.07 -20.53 18.90
CA VAL A 229 8.65 -19.19 19.34
C VAL A 229 9.25 -18.82 20.69
N ALA A 230 9.36 -19.76 21.62
CA ALA A 230 10.05 -19.51 22.89
C ALA A 230 11.53 -19.16 22.69
N GLU A 231 12.22 -19.89 21.81
CA GLU A 231 13.61 -19.62 21.41
C GLU A 231 13.75 -18.24 20.76
N LEU A 232 12.90 -17.90 19.78
CA LEU A 232 12.90 -16.58 19.13
C LEU A 232 12.73 -15.44 20.14
N ARG A 233 11.86 -15.59 21.14
CA ARG A 233 11.65 -14.59 22.18
C ARG A 233 12.83 -14.44 23.13
N ALA A 234 13.60 -15.51 23.34
CA ALA A 234 14.79 -15.48 24.18
C ALA A 234 15.95 -14.79 23.46
N GLU A 235 16.13 -15.09 22.17
CA GLU A 235 17.28 -14.69 21.36
C GLU A 235 17.08 -13.37 20.58
N LEU A 236 15.91 -12.72 20.72
CA LEU A 236 15.62 -11.39 20.19
C LEU A 236 15.41 -10.38 21.34
N PRO A 237 16.50 -9.87 21.97
CA PRO A 237 16.40 -8.99 23.13
C PRO A 237 15.81 -7.61 22.82
N SER A 238 15.79 -7.20 21.54
CA SER A 238 15.17 -5.94 21.10
C SER A 238 13.63 -5.94 21.19
N LEU A 239 13.01 -7.12 21.33
CA LEU A 239 11.56 -7.24 21.38
C LEU A 239 10.97 -6.60 22.64
N ARG A 240 10.05 -5.67 22.43
CA ARG A 240 9.24 -5.00 23.45
C ARG A 240 7.85 -5.61 23.57
N ALA A 241 7.35 -6.27 22.52
CA ALA A 241 6.07 -6.95 22.54
C ALA A 241 6.05 -8.17 21.61
N VAL A 242 5.18 -9.12 21.94
CA VAL A 242 4.91 -10.31 21.13
C VAL A 242 3.40 -10.44 20.99
N VAL A 243 2.90 -10.52 19.76
CA VAL A 243 1.48 -10.68 19.44
C VAL A 243 1.24 -12.13 19.03
N HIS A 244 0.40 -12.83 19.79
CA HIS A 244 0.10 -14.25 19.60
C HIS A 244 -1.16 -14.46 18.75
N ILE A 245 -1.04 -15.27 17.71
CA ILE A 245 -2.13 -15.69 16.81
C ILE A 245 -2.40 -17.19 17.03
N PRO A 246 -3.48 -17.56 17.72
CA PRO A 246 -3.77 -18.96 18.04
C PRO A 246 -4.40 -19.67 16.83
N LEU A 247 -3.59 -20.36 16.02
CA LEU A 247 -4.07 -21.19 14.90
C LEU A 247 -4.35 -22.64 15.31
N LEU A 248 -3.68 -23.12 16.35
CA LEU A 248 -3.90 -24.42 16.98
C LEU A 248 -4.67 -24.30 18.30
N ASP A 249 -5.19 -23.10 18.62
CA ASP A 249 -5.95 -22.79 19.82
C ASP A 249 -5.22 -23.05 21.15
N THR A 250 -3.88 -23.05 21.12
CA THR A 250 -3.08 -23.20 22.34
C THR A 250 -3.03 -21.90 23.14
N PRO A 251 -2.83 -21.97 24.48
CA PRO A 251 -2.68 -20.76 25.31
C PRO A 251 -1.50 -19.89 24.87
N ALA A 252 -1.66 -18.57 24.96
CA ALA A 252 -0.57 -17.64 24.67
C ALA A 252 0.61 -17.85 25.65
N PRO A 253 1.87 -17.71 25.19
CA PRO A 253 3.03 -17.80 26.07
C PRO A 253 3.00 -16.77 27.21
N ARG A 254 3.45 -17.14 28.42
CA ARG A 254 3.49 -16.21 29.57
C ARG A 254 4.45 -15.03 29.32
N ALA A 255 4.08 -13.88 29.90
CA ALA A 255 4.89 -12.66 29.97
C ALA A 255 6.28 -12.92 30.60
N ARG A 256 7.33 -12.22 30.14
CA ARG A 256 8.59 -12.13 30.91
C ARG A 256 8.34 -11.24 32.14
N SER A 257 8.81 -11.67 33.31
CA SER A 257 8.65 -10.98 34.60
C SER A 257 9.46 -9.67 34.76
N SER A 258 10.08 -9.17 33.69
CA SER A 258 10.98 -8.00 33.72
C SER A 258 10.41 -6.84 32.91
N GLY A 259 9.55 -6.01 33.50
CA GLY A 259 9.19 -4.66 33.02
C GLY A 259 8.53 -4.53 31.63
N THR A 260 8.43 -5.59 30.85
CA THR A 260 7.76 -5.63 29.56
C THR A 260 6.25 -5.70 29.81
N THR A 261 5.51 -4.69 29.40
CA THR A 261 4.05 -4.75 29.35
C THR A 261 3.64 -5.86 28.39
N SER A 262 3.45 -7.07 28.92
CA SER A 262 2.85 -8.17 28.20
C SER A 262 1.36 -7.90 28.06
N CYS A 263 1.00 -7.09 27.09
CA CYS A 263 -0.29 -7.26 26.45
C CYS A 263 -0.20 -8.51 25.59
N ALA A 264 -0.52 -9.66 26.18
CA ALA A 264 -0.86 -10.86 25.42
C ALA A 264 -2.22 -10.59 24.74
N ASN A 265 -2.22 -9.69 23.76
CA ASN A 265 -3.41 -9.41 22.97
C ASN A 265 -3.62 -10.63 22.10
N ARG A 266 -4.50 -11.52 22.56
CA ARG A 266 -5.05 -12.57 21.71
C ARG A 266 -5.74 -11.85 20.56
N TRP A 267 -5.24 -12.03 19.36
CA TRP A 267 -6.01 -11.68 18.17
C TRP A 267 -7.11 -12.73 18.02
N SER A 268 -8.29 -12.48 18.59
CA SER A 268 -9.44 -13.35 18.44
C SER A 268 -10.12 -13.09 17.09
N ARG A 269 -10.68 -14.15 16.50
CA ARG A 269 -11.44 -14.13 15.24
C ARG A 269 -12.77 -13.35 15.32
N SER A 270 -13.07 -12.69 16.43
CA SER A 270 -14.41 -12.19 16.71
C SER A 270 -14.60 -10.75 16.23
N SER A 271 -15.25 -10.62 15.07
CA SER A 271 -16.06 -9.47 14.64
C SER A 271 -17.32 -9.32 15.51
N SER A 272 -17.18 -9.42 16.83
CA SER A 272 -18.22 -9.08 17.78
C SER A 272 -18.00 -7.64 18.23
N ARG A 273 -18.94 -6.77 17.85
CA ARG A 273 -19.20 -5.46 18.46
C ARG A 273 -18.72 -5.44 19.91
N CYS A 274 -17.98 -4.38 20.29
CA CYS A 274 -17.79 -4.05 21.70
C CYS A 274 -19.14 -4.18 22.43
N PRO A 275 -19.26 -5.06 23.45
CA PRO A 275 -20.29 -4.87 24.45
C PRO A 275 -19.79 -3.72 25.32
N SER A 276 -20.09 -2.50 24.91
CA SER A 276 -20.13 -1.38 25.85
C SER A 276 -21.29 -1.66 26.79
N THR A 277 -21.00 -2.08 28.02
CA THR A 277 -21.70 -1.68 29.26
C THR A 277 -21.24 -2.57 30.41
N THR A 278 -20.32 -2.09 31.24
CA THR A 278 -20.51 -2.08 32.71
C THR A 278 -19.68 -0.90 33.26
N PRO A 279 -20.22 -0.08 34.18
CA PRO A 279 -19.69 1.25 34.48
C PRO A 279 -18.57 1.17 35.52
N CYS A 280 -17.43 1.77 35.22
CA CYS A 280 -16.51 2.22 36.27
C CYS A 280 -17.10 3.49 36.89
N GLY A 281 -17.45 3.41 38.17
CA GLY A 281 -18.01 4.53 38.92
C GLY A 281 -17.03 5.70 38.99
N CYS A 282 -17.41 6.80 38.34
CA CYS A 282 -16.85 8.12 38.58
C CYS A 282 -17.98 9.02 39.09
N SER A 283 -17.82 9.48 40.33
CA SER A 283 -18.68 10.44 41.00
C SER A 283 -18.70 11.76 40.22
N THR A 284 -19.88 12.21 39.80
CA THR A 284 -20.07 13.50 39.12
C THR A 284 -20.12 14.64 40.15
N PRO A 285 -19.40 15.77 39.97
CA PRO A 285 -19.70 17.00 40.69
C PRO A 285 -20.90 17.75 40.04
N PRO A 286 -21.64 18.58 40.80
CA PRO A 286 -22.92 19.12 40.37
C PRO A 286 -22.78 20.24 39.31
N ALA A 287 -23.76 20.31 38.41
CA ALA A 287 -23.87 21.34 37.38
C ALA A 287 -24.33 22.70 37.95
N PRO A 288 -23.85 23.85 37.41
CA PRO A 288 -24.37 25.17 37.75
C PRO A 288 -25.69 25.48 37.01
N PRO A 289 -26.51 26.43 37.53
CA PRO A 289 -27.90 26.60 37.10
C PRO A 289 -28.05 27.33 35.76
N ALA A 290 -29.15 27.01 35.06
CA ALA A 290 -29.54 27.56 33.78
C ALA A 290 -30.01 29.02 33.86
N CYS A 291 -29.75 29.79 32.79
CA CYS A 291 -30.40 31.08 32.50
C CYS A 291 -31.12 31.02 31.13
N PRO A 292 -32.17 31.84 30.93
CA PRO A 292 -33.33 31.44 30.14
C PRO A 292 -33.26 31.77 28.65
N ARG A 293 -34.07 31.03 27.90
CA ARG A 293 -34.35 31.11 26.45
C ARG A 293 -34.69 32.53 25.97
N ARG A 294 -34.21 32.87 24.77
CA ARG A 294 -34.93 33.78 23.86
C ARG A 294 -35.08 33.12 22.48
N SER A 295 -36.32 33.14 22.03
CA SER A 295 -36.87 32.66 20.76
C SER A 295 -36.55 33.61 19.60
N SER A 296 -36.25 33.05 18.42
CA SER A 296 -36.99 33.31 17.16
C SER A 296 -36.23 32.70 15.97
N SER A 297 -36.93 31.86 15.21
CA SER A 297 -36.57 31.36 13.87
C SER A 297 -37.21 32.29 12.80
N PRO A 298 -37.15 32.02 11.49
CA PRO A 298 -36.02 32.16 10.56
C PRO A 298 -36.36 33.11 9.38
N ARG A 299 -35.38 33.51 8.55
CA ARG A 299 -35.66 33.96 7.18
C ARG A 299 -34.47 33.80 6.24
N ALA A 300 -34.76 33.19 5.09
CA ALA A 300 -33.92 33.06 3.91
C ALA A 300 -33.76 34.41 3.19
N ALA A 301 -32.61 34.61 2.55
CA ALA A 301 -32.50 35.38 1.31
C ALA A 301 -31.15 35.08 0.62
N SER A 302 -31.27 34.59 -0.61
CA SER A 302 -30.28 34.60 -1.67
C SER A 302 -29.74 36.00 -1.95
N CYS A 303 -28.45 36.13 -2.24
CA CYS A 303 -27.92 37.17 -3.12
C CYS A 303 -26.72 36.60 -3.90
N SER A 304 -27.00 36.26 -5.14
CA SER A 304 -26.06 36.24 -6.25
C SER A 304 -25.46 37.63 -6.45
N ASN A 305 -24.15 37.71 -6.74
CA ASN A 305 -23.59 38.89 -7.39
C ASN A 305 -22.53 38.46 -8.41
N THR A 306 -22.93 38.54 -9.66
CA THR A 306 -22.08 38.56 -10.85
C THR A 306 -21.60 40.00 -11.02
N SER A 307 -20.30 40.21 -11.23
CA SER A 307 -19.80 41.40 -11.93
C SER A 307 -18.52 41.06 -12.67
N SER A 308 -18.69 40.90 -13.97
CA SER A 308 -17.70 41.03 -15.03
C SER A 308 -17.35 42.51 -15.25
N SER A 309 -16.10 42.78 -15.66
CA SER A 309 -15.66 43.81 -16.65
C SER A 309 -14.13 43.94 -16.56
N SER A 310 -13.41 43.40 -17.55
CA SER A 310 -12.77 44.12 -18.68
C SER A 310 -11.43 44.77 -18.29
N ALA A 311 -10.30 44.16 -18.68
CA ALA A 311 -9.56 44.43 -19.92
C ALA A 311 -8.65 45.67 -19.82
N SER A 312 -7.34 45.45 -19.90
CA SER A 312 -6.40 46.39 -20.52
C SER A 312 -5.12 45.65 -20.94
N THR A 313 -4.92 45.72 -22.25
CA THR A 313 -3.78 45.38 -23.10
C THR A 313 -2.53 46.18 -22.73
N ALA A 314 -1.35 45.54 -22.80
CA ALA A 314 -0.10 46.23 -23.13
C ALA A 314 0.91 45.26 -23.77
N THR A 315 0.98 45.36 -25.09
CA THR A 315 2.01 44.92 -26.02
C THR A 315 3.40 45.44 -25.62
N SER A 316 4.45 44.63 -25.79
CA SER A 316 5.74 45.03 -26.40
C SER A 316 6.74 43.87 -26.43
N ALA A 317 6.95 43.32 -27.63
CA ALA A 317 8.19 42.69 -28.06
C ALA A 317 8.79 43.57 -29.16
N PRO A 318 10.12 43.52 -29.33
CA PRO A 318 10.64 43.43 -30.69
C PRO A 318 11.68 42.30 -30.83
N ALA A 319 11.57 41.61 -31.97
CA ALA A 319 12.54 40.66 -32.54
C ALA A 319 13.67 41.43 -33.29
N PRO A 320 14.47 40.78 -34.16
CA PRO A 320 15.45 39.72 -33.93
C PRO A 320 16.87 40.17 -34.36
N ALA A 321 17.91 39.42 -34.00
CA ALA A 321 19.24 39.55 -34.60
C ALA A 321 19.66 38.22 -35.24
N SER A 322 20.21 38.37 -36.44
CA SER A 322 20.42 37.40 -37.49
C SER A 322 21.75 36.64 -37.41
N SER A 323 21.73 35.42 -37.96
CA SER A 323 22.74 34.78 -38.83
C SER A 323 24.20 34.68 -38.35
N GLY A 324 24.69 33.44 -38.22
CA GLY A 324 26.12 33.14 -38.26
C GLY A 324 26.42 31.65 -38.11
N THR A 325 26.50 30.93 -39.24
CA THR A 325 27.09 29.58 -39.36
C THR A 325 28.16 29.67 -40.48
N PRO A 326 29.13 28.74 -40.58
CA PRO A 326 30.33 28.54 -39.77
C PRO A 326 31.61 28.77 -40.64
N PRO A 327 32.81 28.39 -40.17
CA PRO A 327 33.80 27.83 -41.08
C PRO A 327 34.27 26.41 -40.68
N PRO A 328 34.82 25.63 -41.63
CA PRO A 328 35.11 24.22 -41.45
C PRO A 328 36.59 23.94 -41.14
N ALA A 329 36.84 22.63 -40.94
CA ALA A 329 38.09 21.88 -41.14
C ALA A 329 39.07 21.78 -39.96
N GLY A 330 39.38 20.52 -39.64
CA GLY A 330 40.37 20.07 -38.66
C GLY A 330 40.03 18.69 -38.14
#